data_AF-A0A1Q5PZK5-F1
#
_entry.id   AF-A0A1Q5PZK5-F1
#
_cell.length_a   1.000
_cell.length_b   1.000
_cell.length_c   1.000
_cell.angle_alpha   90.00
_cell.angle_beta   90.00
_cell.angle_gamma   90.00
#
_symmetry.space_group_name_H-M   'P 1'
#
loop_
_entity.id
_entity.type
_entity.pdbx_description
1 polymer ?
#
loop_
_entity_poly.entity_id
_entity_poly.type
_entity_poly.pdbx_seq_one_letter_code
_entity_poly.pdbx_strand_id
1 'polypeptide(L)'
;MVVDVPAIQQLGTDLASVASEFESANTESETIAGAVGHTDLSATVRGFAHDWDDRRAKFTEAMKALAEAATAVAQTWKDFDQQGADVLNGEGEGAGSPDAPQAV
;
A
#
# COMPACT_ATOMS: atom_id res chain seq x y z
N MET A 1 -0.22 21.39 -12.55
CA MET A 1 -0.13 20.45 -11.42
C MET A 1 0.39 19.15 -12.00
N VAL A 2 1.61 18.73 -11.62
CA VAL A 2 2.21 17.47 -12.06
C VAL A 2 2.10 16.50 -10.89
N VAL A 3 1.57 15.30 -11.12
CA VAL A 3 1.51 14.23 -10.13
C VAL A 3 2.73 13.33 -10.35
N ASP A 4 3.56 13.20 -9.33
CA ASP A 4 4.72 12.31 -9.34
C ASP A 4 4.28 10.88 -8.99
N VAL A 5 3.82 10.15 -10.01
CA VAL A 5 3.34 8.77 -9.88
C VAL A 5 4.43 7.82 -9.35
N PRO A 6 5.70 7.89 -9.82
CA PRO A 6 6.79 7.11 -9.23
C PRO A 6 6.97 7.34 -7.73
N ALA A 7 6.94 8.59 -7.27
CA ALA A 7 7.09 8.91 -5.84
C ALA A 7 5.94 8.33 -5.00
N ILE A 8 4.70 8.38 -5.49
CA ILE A 8 3.53 7.79 -4.81
C ILE A 8 3.66 6.26 -4.72
N GLN A 9 4.14 5.61 -5.79
CA GLN A 9 4.35 4.17 -5.77
C GLN A 9 5.48 3.75 -4.84
N GLN A 10 6.56 4.55 -4.77
CA GLN A 10 7.65 4.32 -3.82
C GLN A 10 7.15 4.45 -2.38
N LEU A 11 6.35 5.48 -2.07
CA LEU A 11 5.72 5.64 -0.76
C LEU A 11 4.91 4.41 -0.35
N GLY A 12 4.12 3.84 -1.27
CA GLY A 12 3.38 2.61 -1.01
C GLY A 12 4.29 1.43 -0.64
N THR A 13 5.38 1.26 -1.39
CA THR A 13 6.39 0.21 -1.13
C THR A 13 7.06 0.40 0.23
N ASP A 14 7.47 1.62 0.56
CA ASP A 14 8.17 1.92 1.81
C ASP A 14 7.27 1.67 3.02
N LEU A 15 6.01 2.09 2.96
CA LEU A 15 5.03 1.86 4.03
C LEU A 15 4.74 0.37 4.24
N ALA A 16 4.66 -0.41 3.15
CA ALA A 16 4.51 -1.86 3.24
C ALA A 16 5.74 -2.51 3.90
N SER A 17 6.96 -2.04 3.58
CA SER A 17 8.20 -2.53 4.20
C SER A 17 8.22 -2.25 5.69
N VAL A 18 7.94 -1.01 6.11
CA VAL A 18 7.89 -0.63 7.54
C VAL A 18 6.82 -1.43 8.28
N ALA A 19 5.65 -1.66 7.67
CA ALA A 19 4.62 -2.50 8.26
C ALA A 19 5.08 -3.94 8.48
N SER A 20 5.79 -4.53 7.52
CA SER A 20 6.36 -5.88 7.63
C SER A 20 7.41 -5.98 8.73
N GLU A 21 8.24 -4.94 8.91
CA GLU A 21 9.24 -4.90 9.97
C GLU A 21 8.59 -4.82 11.36
N PHE A 22 7.54 -4.00 11.52
CA PHE A 22 6.79 -3.87 12.77
C PHE A 22 6.07 -5.17 13.16
N GLU A 23 5.54 -5.90 12.17
CA GLU A 23 4.92 -7.22 12.35
C GLU A 23 5.97 -8.27 12.77
N SER A 24 7.17 -8.21 12.19
CA SER A 24 8.26 -9.15 12.48
C SER A 24 8.92 -8.91 13.84
N ALA A 25 8.85 -7.70 14.41
CA ALA A 25 9.40 -7.38 15.73
C ALA A 25 8.69 -8.07 16.92
N ASN A 26 7.76 -9.00 16.66
CA ASN A 26 6.86 -9.60 17.64
C ASN A 26 7.40 -10.84 18.39
N THR A 27 8.51 -10.79 19.14
CA THR A 27 8.99 -12.04 19.77
C THR A 27 9.53 -11.96 21.20
N GLU A 28 9.74 -10.78 21.79
CA GLU A 28 10.56 -10.73 23.02
C GLU A 28 9.78 -10.40 24.31
N SER A 29 8.55 -9.91 24.21
CA SER A 29 7.91 -9.24 25.35
C SER A 29 7.52 -10.17 26.51
N GLU A 30 6.97 -11.36 26.22
CA GLU A 30 6.66 -12.39 27.24
C GLU A 30 7.94 -13.00 27.85
N THR A 31 8.98 -13.15 27.04
CA THR A 31 10.29 -13.67 27.46
C THR A 31 10.96 -12.72 28.47
N ILE A 32 10.90 -11.42 28.22
CA ILE A 32 11.45 -10.39 29.12
C ILE A 32 10.70 -10.40 30.46
N ALA A 33 9.37 -10.53 30.47
CA ALA A 33 8.58 -10.58 31.70
C ALA A 33 8.93 -11.77 32.62
N GLY A 34 9.31 -12.91 32.03
CA GLY A 34 9.75 -14.10 32.76
C GLY A 34 11.16 -13.97 33.36
N ALA A 35 12.02 -13.11 32.79
CA ALA A 35 13.36 -12.84 33.30
C ALA A 35 13.36 -11.89 34.52
N VAL A 36 12.23 -11.21 34.77
CA VAL A 36 12.10 -10.28 35.89
C VAL A 36 11.88 -11.04 37.20
N GLY A 37 12.90 -11.13 38.05
CA GLY A 37 12.84 -11.79 39.37
C GLY A 37 11.98 -11.09 40.43
N HIS A 38 11.11 -10.15 40.03
CA HIS A 38 10.23 -9.38 40.92
C HIS A 38 8.79 -9.37 40.38
N THR A 39 7.84 -9.83 41.19
CA THR A 39 6.45 -10.08 40.75
C THR A 39 5.75 -8.83 40.20
N ASP A 40 5.84 -7.69 40.88
CA ASP A 40 5.16 -6.47 40.44
C ASP A 40 5.76 -5.87 39.15
N LEU A 41 7.07 -6.03 38.97
CA LEU A 41 7.76 -5.55 37.78
C LEU A 41 7.45 -6.49 36.60
N SER A 42 7.39 -7.81 36.83
CA SER A 42 6.92 -8.77 35.83
C SER A 42 5.49 -8.46 35.37
N ALA A 43 4.57 -8.16 36.29
CA ALA A 43 3.21 -7.76 35.96
C ALA A 43 3.15 -6.46 35.14
N THR A 44 3.96 -5.46 35.51
CA THR A 44 4.05 -4.19 34.76
C THR A 44 4.60 -4.39 33.36
N VAL A 45 5.65 -5.21 33.20
CA VAL A 45 6.25 -5.53 31.90
C VAL A 45 5.26 -6.29 31.01
N ARG A 46 4.49 -7.24 31.56
CA ARG A 46 3.41 -7.92 30.80
C ARG A 46 2.32 -6.95 30.37
N GLY A 47 1.90 -6.05 31.26
CA GLY A 47 0.91 -5.02 30.92
C GLY A 47 1.39 -4.13 29.77
N PHE A 48 2.62 -3.64 29.86
CA PHE A 48 3.25 -2.87 28.79
C PHE A 48 3.36 -3.66 27.48
N ALA A 49 3.78 -4.92 27.54
CA ALA A 49 3.91 -5.81 26.39
C ALA A 49 2.60 -5.95 25.63
N HIS A 50 1.52 -6.29 26.35
CA HIS A 50 0.19 -6.46 25.78
C HIS A 50 -0.34 -5.17 25.15
N ASP A 51 -0.23 -4.06 25.89
CA ASP A 51 -0.60 -2.74 25.42
C ASP A 51 0.20 -2.34 24.15
N TRP A 52 1.50 -2.64 24.13
CA TRP A 52 2.36 -2.35 22.99
C TRP A 52 1.99 -3.19 21.78
N ASP A 53 1.66 -4.47 21.96
CA ASP A 53 1.20 -5.35 20.89
C ASP A 53 -0.07 -4.81 20.25
N ASP A 54 -1.04 -4.37 21.05
CA ASP A 54 -2.28 -3.74 20.56
C ASP A 54 -2.03 -2.43 19.81
N ARG A 55 -1.17 -1.54 20.33
CA ARG A 55 -0.82 -0.28 19.66
C ARG A 55 -0.12 -0.55 18.33
N ARG A 56 0.81 -1.51 18.33
CA ARG A 56 1.61 -1.89 17.16
C ARG A 56 0.74 -2.53 16.08
N ALA A 57 -0.19 -3.41 16.44
CA ALA A 57 -1.16 -3.97 15.50
C ALA A 57 -1.93 -2.87 14.77
N LYS A 58 -2.49 -1.91 15.51
CA LYS A 58 -3.22 -0.76 14.94
C LYS A 58 -2.34 0.10 14.02
N PHE A 59 -1.09 0.33 14.41
CA PHE A 59 -0.15 1.12 13.62
C PHE A 59 0.23 0.39 12.31
N THR A 60 0.49 -0.92 12.39
CA THR A 60 0.75 -1.78 11.23
C THR A 60 -0.44 -1.81 10.27
N GLU A 61 -1.67 -1.96 10.77
CA GLU A 61 -2.88 -1.89 9.95
C GLU A 61 -3.02 -0.55 9.24
N ALA A 62 -2.80 0.56 9.95
CA ALA A 62 -2.86 1.90 9.36
C ALA A 62 -1.81 2.10 8.25
N MET A 63 -0.58 1.60 8.44
CA MET A 63 0.46 1.67 7.42
C MET A 63 0.12 0.81 6.19
N LYS A 64 -0.43 -0.39 6.38
CA LYS A 64 -0.89 -1.25 5.27
C LYS A 64 -2.00 -0.56 4.47
N ALA A 65 -3.00 0.02 5.16
CA ALA A 65 -4.07 0.75 4.50
C ALA A 65 -3.57 1.96 3.70
N LEU A 66 -2.57 2.69 4.23
CA LEU A 66 -1.97 3.82 3.52
C LEU A 66 -1.15 3.36 2.31
N ALA A 67 -0.42 2.24 2.44
CA ALA A 67 0.33 1.64 1.33
C ALA A 67 -0.60 1.21 0.18
N GLU A 68 -1.72 0.59 0.50
CA GLU A 68 -2.76 0.21 -0.47
C GLU A 68 -3.35 1.43 -1.17
N ALA A 69 -3.70 2.48 -0.41
CA ALA A 69 -4.23 3.72 -0.97
C ALA A 69 -3.23 4.39 -1.91
N ALA A 70 -1.95 4.48 -1.53
CA ALA A 70 -0.91 5.04 -2.38
C ALA A 70 -0.75 4.23 -3.68
N THR A 71 -0.75 2.90 -3.57
CA THR A 71 -0.67 2.00 -4.74
C THR A 71 -1.87 2.18 -5.67
N ALA A 72 -3.09 2.28 -5.12
CA ALA A 72 -4.31 2.49 -5.90
C ALA A 72 -4.32 3.84 -6.64
N VAL A 73 -3.84 4.90 -5.98
CA VAL A 73 -3.68 6.22 -6.62
C VAL A 73 -2.69 6.14 -7.78
N ALA A 74 -1.53 5.52 -7.55
CA ALA A 74 -0.52 5.37 -8.61
C ALA A 74 -1.05 4.57 -9.81
N GLN A 75 -1.80 3.49 -9.55
CA GLN A 75 -2.41 2.69 -10.61
C GLN A 75 -3.46 3.48 -11.40
N THR A 76 -4.33 4.22 -10.71
CA THR A 76 -5.36 5.05 -11.35
C THR A 76 -4.75 6.07 -12.32
N TRP A 77 -3.64 6.70 -11.92
CA TRP A 77 -2.94 7.65 -12.78
C TRP A 77 -2.28 6.98 -14.00
N LYS A 78 -1.71 5.78 -13.83
CA LYS A 78 -1.15 5.02 -14.97
C LYS A 78 -2.23 4.61 -15.96
N ASP A 79 -3.36 4.12 -15.46
CA ASP A 79 -4.48 3.71 -16.31
C ASP A 79 -5.05 4.91 -17.08
N PHE A 80 -5.11 6.08 -16.44
CA PHE A 80 -5.53 7.33 -17.09
C PHE A 80 -4.53 7.77 -18.18
N ASP A 81 -3.22 7.73 -17.90
CA ASP A 81 -2.18 8.08 -18.86
C ASP A 81 -2.18 7.14 -20.07
N GLN A 82 -2.34 5.83 -19.83
CA GLN A 82 -2.40 4.82 -20.88
C GLN A 82 -3.64 5.02 -21.79
N GLN A 83 -4.81 5.27 -21.21
CA GLN A 83 -6.01 5.60 -21.98
C GLN A 83 -5.82 6.86 -22.84
N GLY A 84 -5.14 7.88 -22.30
CA GLY A 84 -4.78 9.08 -23.06
C GLY A 84 -3.85 8.79 -24.24
N ALA A 85 -2.84 7.94 -24.02
CA ALA A 85 -1.91 7.50 -25.06
C ALA A 85 -2.62 6.72 -26.18
N ASP A 86 -3.50 5.77 -25.83
CA ASP A 86 -4.25 4.95 -26.79
C ASP A 86 -5.17 5.83 -27.68
N VAL A 87 -5.81 6.85 -27.09
CA VAL A 87 -6.60 7.84 -27.84
C VAL A 87 -5.73 8.65 -28.80
N LEU A 88 -4.55 9.11 -28.36
CA LEU A 88 -3.63 9.88 -29.20
C LEU A 88 -3.01 9.04 -30.32
N ASN A 89 -2.78 7.75 -30.08
CA ASN A 89 -2.28 6.80 -31.08
C ASN A 89 -3.36 6.37 -32.09
N GLY A 90 -4.61 6.84 -31.93
CA GLY A 90 -5.70 6.57 -32.86
C GLY A 90 -6.29 5.17 -32.73
N GLU A 91 -6.02 4.47 -31.63
CA GLU A 91 -6.57 3.14 -31.35
C GLU A 91 -7.99 3.22 -30.76
N GLY A 92 -8.48 4.42 -30.46
CA GLY A 92 -9.87 4.73 -30.07
C GLY A 92 -10.80 5.03 -31.26
N GLU A 93 -11.17 3.97 -31.99
CA GLU A 93 -12.34 3.79 -32.89
C GLU A 93 -12.95 4.96 -33.69
N GLY A 94 -12.87 4.82 -35.03
CA GLY A 94 -13.81 5.36 -36.04
C GLY A 94 -13.18 5.32 -37.44
N ALA A 95 -13.81 4.97 -38.55
CA ALA A 95 -15.14 4.45 -38.88
C ALA A 95 -15.04 3.93 -40.33
N GLY A 96 -15.96 3.04 -40.74
CA GLY A 96 -15.93 2.38 -42.06
C GLY A 96 -15.80 3.31 -43.26
N SER A 97 -15.00 2.87 -44.24
CA SER A 97 -14.96 3.50 -45.55
C SER A 97 -16.27 3.24 -46.31
N PRO A 98 -16.73 4.22 -47.11
CA PRO A 98 -18.06 4.23 -47.69
C PRO A 98 -18.16 3.28 -48.88
N ASP A 99 -19.34 2.70 -49.03
CA ASP A 99 -19.88 2.10 -50.24
C ASP A 99 -19.44 2.89 -51.50
N ALA A 100 -18.68 2.23 -52.38
CA ALA A 100 -18.34 2.76 -53.69
C ALA A 100 -19.33 2.19 -54.71
N PRO A 101 -20.01 3.02 -55.53
CA PRO A 101 -20.98 2.52 -56.48
C PRO A 101 -20.26 1.70 -57.56
N GLN A 102 -20.70 0.46 -57.79
CA GLN A 102 -20.27 -0.32 -58.94
C GLN A 102 -20.87 0.29 -60.21
N ALA A 103 -20.01 0.94 -61.00
CA ALA A 103 -20.35 1.36 -62.35
C ALA A 103 -20.24 0.17 -63.31
N VAL A 104 -21.24 0.12 -64.18
CA VAL A 104 -21.60 -0.91 -65.17
C VAL A 104 -20.54 -1.26 -66.21
#